data_AF-A0A4Q5VA53-F1
#
_entry.id   AF-A0A4Q5VA53-F1
#
_cell.length_a   1.000
_cell.length_b   1.000
_cell.length_c   1.000
_cell.angle_alpha   90.00
_cell.angle_beta   90.00
_cell.angle_gamma   90.00
#
_symmetry.space_group_name_H-M   'P 1'
#
loop_
_entity.id
_entity.type
_entity.pdbx_description
1 polymer ?
#
loop_
_entity_poly.entity_id
_entity_poly.type
_entity_poly.pdbx_seq_one_letter_code
_entity_poly.pdbx_strand_id
1 'polypeptide(L)'
;MSNSRLYVAAVFIFLLIISSAYSQYQIYELKQELQLRPPILTMDIAAIAMQAAKDLKTTEERVAYVKKLEKITHDLSEKGYLVINGGNVLATPKENVITLEDIKKVEGD
;
A
#
# COMPACT_ATOMS: atom_id res chain seq x y z
N MET A 1 32.46 46.45 0.62
CA MET A 1 31.07 45.92 0.63
C MET A 1 30.31 46.65 1.72
N SER A 2 29.07 47.11 1.47
CA SER A 2 28.26 47.79 2.49
C SER A 2 27.81 46.80 3.57
N ASN A 3 27.93 47.17 4.85
CA ASN A 3 27.47 46.37 5.99
C ASN A 3 25.99 45.95 5.84
N SER A 4 25.16 46.78 5.19
CA SER A 4 23.76 46.46 4.90
C SER A 4 23.56 45.18 4.07
N ARG A 5 24.49 44.86 3.17
CA ARG A 5 24.41 43.64 2.34
C ARG A 5 24.74 42.38 3.15
N LEU A 6 25.62 42.50 4.14
CA LEU A 6 25.96 41.41 5.06
C LEU A 6 24.78 41.08 5.99
N TYR A 7 24.09 42.10 6.51
CA TYR A 7 22.88 41.89 7.34
C TYR A 7 21.75 41.23 6.55
N VAL A 8 21.49 41.69 5.32
CA VAL A 8 20.46 41.08 4.46
C VAL A 8 20.80 39.61 4.15
N ALA A 9 22.07 39.31 3.87
CA ALA A 9 22.52 37.94 3.64
C ALA A 9 22.36 37.06 4.90
N ALA A 10 22.70 37.58 6.09
CA ALA A 10 22.55 36.84 7.34
C ALA A 10 21.08 36.52 7.66
N VAL A 11 20.16 37.47 7.43
CA VAL A 11 18.72 37.25 7.61
C VAL A 11 18.21 36.20 6.62
N PHE A 12 18.65 36.25 5.36
CA PHE A 12 18.29 35.25 4.35
C PHE A 12 18.76 33.85 4.74
N ILE A 13 20.01 33.71 5.20
CA ILE A 13 20.56 32.43 5.66
C ILE A 13 19.76 31.90 6.84
N PHE A 14 19.43 32.77 7.81
CA PHE A 14 18.63 32.39 8.97
C PHE A 14 17.22 31.91 8.57
N LEU A 15 16.55 32.60 7.64
CA LEU A 15 15.25 32.19 7.11
C LEU A 15 15.32 30.85 6.37
N LEU A 16 16.38 30.60 5.61
CA LEU A 16 16.59 29.32 4.93
C LEU A 16 16.78 28.17 5.94
N ILE A 17 17.52 28.40 7.02
CA ILE A 17 17.70 27.41 8.09
C ILE A 17 16.37 27.08 8.76
N ILE A 18 15.57 28.09 9.12
CA ILE A 18 14.24 27.87 9.73
C ILE A 18 13.32 27.10 8.78
N SER A 19 13.27 27.50 7.51
CA SER A 19 12.45 26.84 6.50
C SER A 19 12.84 25.37 6.32
N SER A 20 14.14 25.09 6.27
CA SER A 20 14.65 23.72 6.18
C SER A 20 14.31 22.89 7.40
N ALA A 21 14.48 23.44 8.61
CA ALA A 21 14.12 22.76 9.85
C ALA A 21 12.62 22.43 9.92
N TYR A 22 11.76 23.37 9.51
CA TYR A 22 10.31 23.16 9.45
C TYR A 22 9.91 22.10 8.43
N SER A 23 10.54 22.09 7.25
CA SER A 23 10.31 21.06 6.23
C SER A 23 10.71 19.66 6.72
N GLN A 24 11.86 19.54 7.40
CA GLN A 24 12.30 18.28 7.99
C GLN A 24 11.35 17.78 9.08
N TYR A 25 10.80 18.69 9.89
CA TYR A 25 9.80 18.35 10.91
C TYR A 25 8.52 17.78 10.29
N GLN A 26 7.98 18.40 9.23
CA GLN A 26 6.81 17.86 8.53
C GLN A 26 7.10 16.49 7.89
N ILE A 27 8.28 16.29 7.32
CA ILE A 27 8.69 14.98 6.78
C ILE A 27 8.74 13.94 7.88
N TYR A 28 9.21 14.31 9.07
CA TYR A 28 9.26 13.43 10.22
C TYR A 28 7.86 13.02 10.69
N GLU A 29 6.94 13.97 10.85
CA GLU A 29 5.54 13.68 11.19
C GLU A 29 4.87 12.78 10.15
N LEU A 30 5.05 13.09 8.85
CA LEU A 30 4.52 12.27 7.77
C LEU A 30 5.07 10.85 7.80
N LYS A 31 6.37 10.68 8.09
CA LYS A 31 6.97 9.34 8.24
C LYS A 31 6.38 8.58 9.41
N GLN A 32 6.14 9.23 10.55
CA GLN A 32 5.48 8.58 11.68
C GLN A 32 4.05 8.15 11.31
N GLU A 33 3.29 9.02 10.65
CA GLU A 33 1.93 8.72 10.24
C GLU A 33 1.89 7.56 9.23
N LEU A 34 2.80 7.54 8.25
CA LEU A 34 2.92 6.46 7.27
C LEU A 34 3.30 5.12 7.91
N GLN A 35 4.12 5.12 8.97
CA GLN A 35 4.47 3.91 9.71
C GLN A 35 3.29 3.32 10.49
N LEU A 36 2.32 4.16 10.89
CA LEU A 36 1.13 3.72 11.61
C LEU A 36 0.04 3.19 10.67
N ARG A 37 0.13 3.46 9.37
CA ARG A 37 -0.87 3.00 8.40
C ARG A 37 -0.61 1.52 8.05
N PRO A 38 -1.66 0.67 8.06
CA PRO A 38 -1.50 -0.72 7.66
C PRO A 38 -1.05 -0.80 6.19
N PRO A 39 -0.14 -1.73 5.85
CA PRO A 39 0.20 -2.00 4.46
C PRO A 39 -1.06 -2.37 3.67
N ILE A 40 -1.22 -1.77 2.49
CA ILE A 40 -2.39 -1.96 1.63
C ILE A 40 -2.10 -3.05 0.61
N LEU A 41 -2.99 -4.04 0.53
CA LEU A 41 -2.98 -5.06 -0.51
C LEU A 41 -4.24 -4.93 -1.34
N THR A 42 -4.09 -5.03 -2.66
CA THR A 42 -5.20 -5.02 -3.60
C THR A 42 -5.44 -6.43 -4.08
N MET A 43 -6.67 -6.91 -3.95
CA MET A 43 -7.08 -8.23 -4.40
C MET A 43 -8.42 -8.14 -5.13
N ASP A 44 -8.45 -8.59 -6.38
CA ASP A 44 -9.70 -8.74 -7.13
C ASP A 44 -10.19 -10.18 -7.03
N ILE A 45 -11.00 -10.43 -6.00
CA ILE A 45 -11.56 -11.76 -5.70
C ILE A 45 -12.34 -12.30 -6.91
N ALA A 46 -13.08 -11.45 -7.61
CA ALA A 46 -13.90 -11.87 -8.73
C ALA A 46 -13.05 -12.27 -9.94
N ALA A 47 -12.02 -11.47 -10.28
CA ALA A 47 -11.11 -11.80 -11.37
C ALA A 47 -10.31 -13.08 -11.07
N ILE A 48 -9.82 -13.24 -9.84
CA ILE A 48 -9.07 -14.43 -9.41
C ILE A 48 -9.99 -15.66 -9.44
N ALA A 49 -11.21 -15.55 -8.92
CA ALA A 49 -12.19 -16.64 -8.94
C ALA A 49 -12.57 -17.02 -10.38
N MET A 50 -12.77 -16.05 -11.27
CA MET A 50 -13.06 -16.31 -12.69
C MET A 50 -11.91 -16.98 -13.42
N GLN A 51 -10.67 -16.59 -13.12
CA GLN A 51 -9.49 -17.20 -13.74
C GLN A 51 -9.30 -18.64 -13.26
N ALA A 52 -9.48 -18.88 -11.96
CA ALA A 52 -9.42 -20.23 -11.38
C ALA A 52 -10.61 -21.11 -11.83
N ALA A 53 -11.80 -20.54 -12.04
CA ALA A 53 -12.99 -21.28 -12.46
C ALA A 53 -12.85 -21.98 -13.83
N LYS A 54 -11.83 -21.63 -14.63
CA LYS A 54 -11.46 -22.36 -15.85
C LYS A 54 -11.00 -23.79 -15.56
N ASP A 55 -10.38 -24.00 -14.40
CA ASP A 55 -9.85 -25.29 -13.95
C ASP A 55 -10.85 -26.04 -13.03
N LEU A 56 -11.83 -25.32 -12.46
CA LEU A 56 -12.85 -25.88 -11.55
C LEU A 56 -14.07 -26.37 -12.33
N LYS A 57 -14.39 -27.66 -12.17
CA LYS A 57 -15.38 -28.38 -12.99
C LYS A 57 -16.77 -28.35 -12.38
N THR A 58 -16.88 -28.27 -11.06
CA THR A 58 -18.16 -28.32 -10.35
C THR A 58 -18.52 -27.00 -9.68
N THR A 59 -19.81 -26.78 -9.47
CA THR A 59 -20.31 -25.61 -8.71
C THR A 59 -19.83 -25.64 -7.27
N GLU A 60 -19.74 -26.82 -6.67
CA GLU A 60 -19.27 -27.02 -5.30
C GLU A 60 -17.80 -26.61 -5.13
N GLU A 61 -16.94 -27.01 -6.07
CA GLU A 61 -15.53 -26.58 -6.12
C GLU A 61 -15.41 -25.06 -6.25
N ARG A 62 -16.23 -24.43 -7.08
CA ARG A 62 -16.23 -22.96 -7.26
C ARG A 62 -16.65 -22.24 -5.99
N VAL A 63 -17.69 -22.71 -5.31
CA VAL A 63 -18.15 -22.13 -4.03
C VAL A 63 -17.10 -22.32 -2.94
N ALA A 64 -16.47 -23.50 -2.86
CA ALA A 64 -15.39 -23.76 -1.92
C ALA A 64 -14.18 -22.85 -2.18
N TYR A 65 -13.85 -22.60 -3.45
CA TYR A 65 -12.75 -21.72 -3.83
C TYR A 65 -13.02 -20.26 -3.45
N VAL A 66 -14.23 -19.74 -3.67
CA VAL A 66 -14.60 -18.38 -3.25
C VAL A 66 -14.49 -18.23 -1.73
N LYS A 67 -15.04 -19.18 -0.95
CA LYS A 67 -14.90 -19.19 0.51
C LYS A 67 -13.44 -19.22 0.96
N LYS A 68 -12.57 -19.90 0.21
CA LYS A 68 -11.13 -19.91 0.48
C LYS A 68 -10.52 -18.52 0.26
N LEU A 69 -10.86 -17.82 -0.82
CA LEU A 69 -10.37 -16.46 -1.07
C LEU A 69 -10.84 -15.46 0.00
N GLU A 70 -12.08 -15.61 0.48
CA GLU A 70 -12.61 -14.82 1.60
C GLU A 70 -11.82 -15.07 2.88
N LYS A 71 -11.49 -16.34 3.18
CA LYS A 71 -10.63 -16.69 4.32
C LYS A 71 -9.23 -16.08 4.20
N ILE A 72 -8.60 -16.15 3.03
CA ILE A 72 -7.27 -15.53 2.81
C ILE A 72 -7.34 -14.01 3.06
N THR A 73 -8.40 -13.36 2.57
CA THR A 73 -8.64 -11.93 2.81
C THR A 73 -8.77 -11.61 4.29
N HIS A 74 -9.47 -12.47 5.04
CA HIS A 74 -9.64 -12.34 6.48
C HIS A 74 -8.31 -12.52 7.23
N ASP A 75 -7.58 -13.60 6.94
CA ASP A 75 -6.28 -13.90 7.55
C ASP A 75 -5.26 -12.77 7.29
N LEU A 76 -5.29 -12.15 6.10
CA LEU A 76 -4.46 -10.98 5.79
C LEU A 76 -4.87 -9.76 6.59
N SER A 77 -6.17 -9.55 6.79
CA SER A 77 -6.69 -8.46 7.60
C SER A 77 -6.29 -8.61 9.08
N GLU A 78 -6.34 -9.82 9.62
CA GLU A 78 -5.87 -10.12 10.98
C GLU A 78 -4.36 -9.91 11.15
N LYS A 79 -3.57 -10.15 10.10
CA LYS A 79 -2.13 -9.87 10.07
C LYS A 79 -1.80 -8.36 9.97
N GLY A 80 -2.82 -7.50 9.91
CA GLY A 80 -2.66 -6.05 9.87
C GLY A 80 -2.55 -5.46 8.47
N TYR A 81 -2.91 -6.20 7.42
CA TYR A 81 -3.01 -5.65 6.07
C TYR A 81 -4.40 -5.06 5.82
N LEU A 82 -4.46 -3.94 5.10
CA LEU A 82 -5.71 -3.45 4.55
C LEU A 82 -5.92 -4.06 3.17
N VAL A 83 -6.84 -5.03 3.05
CA VAL A 83 -7.17 -5.64 1.77
C VAL A 83 -8.32 -4.88 1.10
N ILE A 84 -8.06 -4.31 -0.08
CA ILE A 84 -9.04 -3.57 -0.87
C ILE A 84 -9.42 -4.33 -2.15
N ASN A 85 -10.68 -4.19 -2.56
CA ASN A 85 -11.17 -4.83 -3.78
C ASN A 85 -10.59 -4.15 -5.02
N GLY A 86 -9.79 -4.89 -5.79
CA GLY A 86 -9.13 -4.41 -7.00
C GLY A 86 -10.06 -3.89 -8.09
N GLY A 87 -11.31 -4.36 -8.16
CA GLY A 87 -12.29 -3.89 -9.14
C GLY A 87 -12.64 -2.40 -9.02
N ASN A 88 -12.38 -1.78 -7.85
CA ASN A 88 -12.64 -0.37 -7.60
C ASN A 88 -11.36 0.50 -7.54
N VAL A 89 -10.20 -0.06 -7.88
CA VAL A 89 -8.91 0.62 -7.74
C VAL A 89 -8.39 1.06 -9.11
N LEU A 90 -8.15 2.36 -9.27
CA LEU A 90 -7.66 2.94 -10.52
C LEU A 90 -6.23 2.50 -10.87
N ALA A 91 -5.36 2.40 -9.86
CA ALA A 91 -3.99 1.92 -10.01
C ALA A 91 -3.44 1.43 -8.66
N THR A 92 -2.68 0.34 -8.68
CA THR A 92 -1.93 -0.17 -7.52
C THR A 92 -0.51 -0.51 -7.96
N PRO A 93 0.53 -0.24 -7.14
CA PRO A 93 1.88 -0.77 -7.37
C PRO A 93 1.86 -2.30 -7.52
N LYS A 94 2.60 -2.85 -8.48
CA LYS A 94 2.55 -4.30 -8.79
C LYS A 94 2.87 -5.19 -7.57
N GLU A 95 3.76 -4.74 -6.70
CA GLU A 95 4.14 -5.41 -5.45
C GLU A 95 3.01 -5.53 -4.41
N ASN A 96 1.98 -4.71 -4.52
CA ASN A 96 0.84 -4.69 -3.60
C ASN A 96 -0.40 -5.38 -4.19
N VAL A 97 -0.27 -6.04 -5.34
CA VAL A 97 -1.38 -6.77 -5.98
C VAL A 97 -1.22 -8.25 -5.69
N ILE A 98 -2.25 -8.86 -5.08
CA ILE A 98 -2.32 -10.31 -4.92
C ILE A 98 -2.88 -10.90 -6.21
N THR A 99 -2.10 -11.80 -6.83
CA THR A 99 -2.51 -12.51 -8.05
C THR A 99 -2.83 -13.98 -7.77
N LEU A 100 -3.39 -14.67 -8.77
CA LEU A 100 -3.63 -16.11 -8.70
C LEU A 100 -2.34 -16.91 -8.48
N GLU A 101 -1.20 -16.43 -9.02
CA GLU A 101 0.10 -17.08 -8.87
C GLU A 101 0.59 -17.05 -7.43
N ASP A 102 0.33 -15.95 -6.73
CA ASP A 102 0.71 -15.79 -5.32
C ASP A 102 -0.11 -16.72 -4.42
N ILE A 103 -1.39 -16.91 -4.74
CA ILE A 103 -2.24 -17.87 -4.03
C ILE A 103 -1.76 -19.31 -4.25
N LYS A 104 -1.39 -19.67 -5.49
CA LYS A 104 -0.88 -21.02 -5.81
C LYS A 104 0.46 -21.34 -5.15
N LYS A 105 1.34 -20.34 -4.97
CA LYS A 105 2.60 -20.52 -4.22
C LYS A 105 2.35 -20.90 -2.76
N VAL A 106 1.31 -20.34 -2.14
CA VAL A 106 0.90 -20.70 -0.77
C VAL A 106 0.30 -22.12 -0.71
N GLU A 107 -0.14 -22.69 -1.83
CA GLU A 107 -0.66 -24.06 -1.90
C GLU A 107 0.43 -25.14 -2.10
N GLY A 108 1.64 -24.74 -2.50
CA GLY A 108 2.73 -25.66 -2.87
C GLY A 108 3.72 -26.02 -1.75
N ASP A 109 3.61 -25.35 -0.59
CA ASP A 109 4.33 -25.63 0.66
C ASP A 109 3.38 -26.28 1.69
#